data_AF-A0AAE3XR69-F1
#
_entry.id   AF-A0AAE3XR69-F1
#
_cell.length_a   1.000
_cell.length_b   1.000
_cell.length_c   1.000
_cell.angle_alpha   90.00
_cell.angle_beta   90.00
_cell.angle_gamma   90.00
#
_symmetry.space_group_name_H-M   'P 1'
#
loop_
_entity.id
_entity.type
_entity.pdbx_description
1 polymer ?
#
loop_
_entity_poly.entity_id
_entity_poly.type
_entity_poly.pdbx_seq_one_letter_code
_entity_poly.pdbx_strand_id
1 'polypeptide(L)'
;MKYRIITSLTLTGKMRHIDLGDFAYGEWIIYENRLPRFHIDCFRENSDADSLINSLLKSKNWTIEKILDKINQTENRNLTLGYKTPFIEFELSSELQEIKLNTLPMDWIKKLENN
;
A
#
# COMPACT_ATOMS: atom_id res chain seq x y z
N MET A 1 -13.70 5.03 -1.46
CA MET A 1 -13.03 6.35 -1.30
C MET A 1 -12.71 6.88 -2.69
N LYS A 2 -12.61 8.20 -2.86
CA LYS A 2 -12.07 8.77 -4.10
C LYS A 2 -10.57 8.92 -3.93
N TYR A 3 -9.80 8.39 -4.89
CA TYR A 3 -8.35 8.45 -4.91
C TYR A 3 -7.91 9.30 -6.10
N ARG A 4 -6.82 10.05 -5.93
CA ARG A 4 -6.18 10.74 -7.05
C ARG A 4 -5.33 9.73 -7.81
N ILE A 5 -5.57 9.64 -9.11
CA ILE A 5 -4.81 8.80 -10.03
C ILE A 5 -3.96 9.71 -10.88
N ILE A 6 -2.65 9.54 -10.75
CA ILE A 6 -1.68 10.23 -11.59
C ILE A 6 -1.26 9.28 -12.71
N THR A 7 -1.33 9.77 -13.93
CA THR A 7 -0.76 9.10 -15.10
C THR A 7 0.53 9.82 -15.48
N SER A 8 1.65 9.11 -15.39
CA SER A 8 2.97 9.64 -15.75
C SER A 8 3.52 8.94 -16.99
N LEU A 9 4.27 9.68 -17.81
CA LEU A 9 5.17 9.10 -18.79
C LEU A 9 6.54 8.92 -18.14
N THR A 10 7.05 7.70 -18.19
CA THR A 10 8.39 7.34 -17.73
C THR A 10 9.22 6.82 -18.88
N LEU A 11 10.51 6.59 -18.63
CA LEU A 11 11.41 5.93 -19.60
C LEU A 11 10.94 4.53 -20.04
N THR A 12 10.13 3.86 -19.22
CA THR A 12 9.62 2.50 -19.49
C THR A 12 8.20 2.48 -20.04
N GLY A 13 7.58 3.65 -20.24
CA GLY A 13 6.25 3.80 -20.83
C GLY A 13 5.30 4.59 -19.95
N LYS A 14 3.99 4.43 -20.21
CA LYS A 14 2.95 5.07 -19.39
C LYS A 14 2.70 4.25 -18.14
N MET A 15 2.63 4.93 -17.00
CA MET A 15 2.31 4.33 -15.72
C MET A 15 1.15 5.08 -15.06
N ARG A 16 0.31 4.34 -14.34
CA ARG A 16 -0.76 4.90 -13.49
C ARG A 16 -0.48 4.49 -12.05
N HIS A 17 -0.51 5.43 -11.13
CA HIS A 17 -0.39 5.16 -9.71
C HIS A 17 -1.40 5.98 -8.90
N ILE A 18 -1.70 5.49 -7.70
CA ILE A 18 -2.51 6.23 -6.74
C ILE A 18 -1.61 7.18 -5.98
N ASP A 19 -1.93 8.47 -6.07
CA ASP A 19 -1.33 9.51 -5.27
C ASP A 19 -2.16 9.72 -4.00
N LEU A 20 -1.51 9.52 -2.85
CA LEU A 20 -2.08 9.80 -1.54
C LEU A 20 -1.78 11.23 -1.06
N GLY A 21 -1.05 12.04 -1.83
CA GLY A 21 -0.64 13.41 -1.49
C GLY A 21 0.55 13.46 -0.52
N ASP A 22 0.56 14.43 0.39
CA ASP A 22 1.54 14.51 1.50
C ASP A 22 1.08 13.61 2.65
N PHE A 23 1.32 12.29 2.54
CA PHE A 23 0.90 11.33 3.56
C PHE A 23 1.79 11.39 4.81
N ALA A 24 1.15 11.32 5.98
CA ALA A 24 1.83 11.06 7.23
C ALA A 24 2.30 9.59 7.29
N TYR A 25 3.40 9.32 7.99
CA TYR A 25 3.82 7.96 8.29
C TYR A 25 2.67 7.20 8.99
N GLY A 26 2.11 6.17 8.35
CA GLY A 26 0.88 5.51 8.83
C GLY A 26 -0.13 5.14 7.73
N GLU A 27 0.06 5.59 6.48
CA GLU A 27 -0.87 5.31 5.38
C GLU A 27 -0.12 4.83 4.12
N TRP A 28 -0.60 3.75 3.49
CA TRP A 28 0.04 3.14 2.32
C TRP A 28 -0.97 2.51 1.36
N ILE A 29 -0.71 2.67 0.05
CA ILE A 29 -1.33 1.84 -0.99
C ILE A 29 -0.44 0.64 -1.26
N ILE A 30 -1.02 -0.55 -1.09
CA ILE A 30 -0.36 -1.82 -1.39
C ILE A 30 -0.82 -2.31 -2.74
N TYR A 31 0.17 -2.63 -3.58
CA TYR A 31 -0.04 -3.13 -4.91
C TYR A 31 0.21 -4.62 -4.91
N GLU A 32 -0.65 -5.37 -5.59
CA GLU A 32 -0.41 -6.78 -5.89
C GLU A 32 -0.25 -6.92 -7.39
N ASN A 33 0.85 -7.52 -7.84
CA ASN A 33 1.15 -7.66 -9.27
C ASN A 33 1.08 -6.32 -10.04
N ARG A 34 1.60 -5.25 -9.42
CA ARG A 34 1.61 -3.87 -9.96
C ARG A 34 0.25 -3.19 -10.08
N LEU A 35 -0.81 -3.77 -9.53
CA LEU A 35 -2.13 -3.16 -9.47
C LEU A 35 -2.47 -2.77 -8.03
N PRO A 36 -2.97 -1.54 -7.78
CA PRO A 36 -3.35 -1.14 -6.43
C PRO A 36 -4.51 -2.00 -5.96
N ARG A 37 -4.36 -2.63 -4.79
CA ARG A 37 -5.35 -3.60 -4.30
C ARG A 37 -5.77 -3.35 -2.86
N PHE A 38 -4.85 -2.93 -2.02
CA PHE A 38 -5.13 -2.67 -0.62
C PHE A 38 -4.74 -1.26 -0.22
N HIS A 39 -5.41 -0.76 0.81
CA HIS A 39 -5.13 0.52 1.44
C HIS A 39 -5.04 0.31 2.93
N ILE A 40 -3.83 0.43 3.44
CA ILE A 40 -3.53 0.42 4.88
C ILE A 40 -3.61 1.86 5.35
N ASP A 41 -4.39 2.07 6.39
CA ASP A 41 -4.57 3.37 7.03
C ASP A 41 -4.61 3.17 8.54
N CYS A 42 -3.50 3.46 9.21
CA CYS A 42 -3.37 3.32 10.67
C CYS A 42 -4.24 4.30 11.47
N PHE A 43 -4.88 5.26 10.80
CA PHE A 43 -5.83 6.21 11.38
C PHE A 43 -7.29 5.82 11.11
N ARG A 44 -7.52 4.77 10.30
CA ARG A 44 -8.87 4.28 9.99
C ARG A 44 -9.55 3.70 11.22
N GLU A 45 -10.64 4.35 11.62
CA GLU A 45 -11.52 3.80 12.64
C GLU A 45 -12.23 2.53 12.14
N ASN A 46 -12.46 1.57 13.03
CA ASN A 46 -13.20 0.32 12.77
C ASN A 46 -12.55 -0.65 11.76
N SER A 47 -11.22 -0.61 11.61
CA SER A 47 -10.46 -1.61 10.87
C SER A 47 -9.54 -2.38 11.81
N ASP A 48 -9.92 -3.60 12.17
CA ASP A 48 -9.11 -4.47 13.04
C ASP A 48 -7.76 -4.80 12.40
N ALA A 49 -7.76 -4.99 11.08
CA ALA A 49 -6.55 -5.26 10.30
C ALA A 49 -5.58 -4.08 10.36
N ASP A 50 -6.05 -2.86 10.09
CA ASP A 50 -5.20 -1.67 10.12
C ASP A 50 -4.73 -1.35 11.55
N SER A 51 -5.58 -1.61 12.55
CA SER A 51 -5.24 -1.48 13.97
C SER A 51 -4.11 -2.44 14.38
N LEU A 52 -4.17 -3.68 13.89
CA LEU A 52 -3.14 -4.67 14.17
C LEU A 52 -1.81 -4.32 13.48
N ILE A 53 -1.85 -3.85 12.24
CA ILE A 53 -0.67 -3.33 11.52
C ILE A 53 -0.07 -2.15 12.29
N ASN A 54 -0.90 -1.20 12.76
CA ASN A 54 -0.44 -0.08 13.57
C ASN A 54 0.27 -0.55 14.86
N SER A 55 -0.28 -1.56 15.54
CA SER A 55 0.35 -2.18 16.71
C SER A 55 1.72 -2.77 16.38
N LEU A 56 1.83 -3.53 15.27
CA LEU A 56 3.10 -4.09 14.80
C LEU A 56 4.11 -2.98 14.50
N LEU A 57 3.73 -1.95 13.75
CA LEU A 57 4.60 -0.82 13.40
C LEU A 57 5.08 -0.02 14.61
N LYS A 58 4.27 0.06 15.68
CA LYS A 58 4.67 0.68 16.95
C LYS A 58 5.68 -0.16 17.72
N SER A 59 5.71 -1.47 17.50
CA SER A 59 6.78 -2.30 18.03
C SER A 59 8.05 -2.08 17.20
N LYS A 60 9.20 -1.85 17.85
CA LYS A 60 10.45 -1.38 17.19
C LYS A 60 11.06 -2.33 16.15
N ASN A 61 10.46 -3.50 15.91
CA ASN A 61 11.01 -4.56 15.08
C ASN A 61 10.30 -4.74 13.73
N TRP A 62 9.23 -3.98 13.46
CA TRP A 62 8.46 -4.10 12.22
C TRP A 62 8.46 -2.81 11.43
N THR A 63 8.71 -2.93 10.14
CA THR A 63 8.44 -1.89 9.14
C THR A 63 7.37 -2.40 8.20
N ILE A 64 6.75 -1.51 7.43
CA ILE A 64 5.73 -1.93 6.48
C ILE A 64 6.31 -2.86 5.41
N GLU A 65 7.55 -2.64 4.97
CA GLU A 65 8.27 -3.51 4.03
C GLU A 65 8.42 -4.91 4.61
N LYS A 66 8.85 -5.02 5.88
CA LYS A 66 9.00 -6.31 6.55
C LYS A 66 7.68 -7.05 6.71
N ILE A 67 6.59 -6.33 6.98
CA ILE A 67 5.23 -6.89 7.02
C ILE A 67 4.87 -7.48 5.65
N LEU A 68 5.04 -6.72 4.57
CA LEU A 68 4.73 -7.18 3.22
C LEU A 68 5.60 -8.36 2.80
N ASP A 69 6.90 -8.34 3.10
CA ASP A 69 7.81 -9.45 2.80
C ASP A 69 7.40 -10.74 3.48
N LYS A 70 6.98 -10.67 4.75
CA LYS A 70 6.49 -11.83 5.48
C LYS A 70 5.18 -12.35 4.90
N ILE A 71 4.23 -11.48 4.58
CA ILE A 71 2.98 -11.87 3.93
C ILE A 71 3.25 -12.52 2.56
N ASN A 72 4.18 -11.96 1.78
CA ASN A 72 4.57 -12.53 0.48
C ASN A 72 5.13 -13.95 0.64
N GLN A 73 5.97 -14.18 1.65
CA GLN A 73 6.54 -15.49 1.96
C GLN A 73 5.47 -16.49 2.43
N THR A 74 4.57 -16.09 3.33
CA THR A 74 3.59 -17.02 3.93
C THR A 74 2.41 -17.31 3.01
N GLU A 75 1.97 -16.32 2.23
CA GLU A 75 0.77 -16.42 1.39
C GLU A 75 1.08 -16.65 -0.09
N ASN A 76 2.37 -16.73 -0.47
CA ASN A 76 2.84 -16.82 -1.86
C ASN A 76 2.25 -15.69 -2.73
N ARG A 77 2.46 -14.45 -2.29
CA ARG A 77 1.93 -13.22 -2.90
C ARG A 77 3.05 -12.34 -3.43
N ASN A 78 2.67 -11.32 -4.19
CA ASN A 78 3.58 -10.32 -4.75
C ASN A 78 3.09 -8.91 -4.42
N LEU A 79 3.06 -8.61 -3.11
CA LEU A 79 2.71 -7.34 -2.53
C LEU A 79 3.92 -6.40 -2.51
N THR A 80 3.70 -5.16 -2.91
CA THR A 80 4.73 -4.12 -2.91
C THR A 80 4.15 -2.79 -2.47
N LEU A 81 4.96 -1.96 -1.81
CA LEU A 81 4.69 -0.52 -1.74
C LEU A 81 4.83 0.03 -3.16
N GLY A 82 3.72 0.45 -3.77
CA GLY A 82 3.70 0.75 -5.19
C GLY A 82 4.12 2.15 -5.53
N TYR A 83 5.26 2.55 -5.02
CA TYR A 83 5.94 3.70 -5.55
C TYR A 83 7.44 3.58 -5.31
N LYS A 84 8.15 3.04 -6.29
CA LYS A 84 9.51 3.51 -6.55
C LYS A 84 9.35 4.62 -7.58
N THR A 85 9.42 5.87 -7.13
CA THR A 85 9.46 7.04 -8.01
C THR A 85 10.42 6.73 -9.15
N PRO A 86 9.97 6.73 -10.41
CA PRO A 86 10.88 6.69 -11.54
C PRO A 86 11.87 7.85 -11.39
N PHE A 87 13.15 7.63 -11.69
CA PHE A 87 14.16 8.71 -11.62
C PHE A 87 13.79 9.92 -12.50
N ILE A 88 13.01 9.70 -13.56
CA ILE A 88 12.49 10.73 -14.46
C ILE A 88 11.05 10.37 -14.81
N GLU A 89 10.12 11.27 -14.51
CA GLU A 89 8.72 11.17 -14.91
C GLU A 89 8.14 12.52 -15.32
N PHE A 90 7.18 12.48 -16.24
CA PHE A 90 6.38 13.64 -16.64
C PHE A 90 4.91 13.33 -16.40
N GLU A 91 4.24 14.11 -15.54
CA GLU A 91 2.81 13.99 -15.32
C GLU A 91 2.05 14.32 -16.63
N LEU A 92 1.18 13.40 -17.05
CA LEU A 92 0.29 13.55 -18.19
C LEU A 92 -1.13 13.96 -17.77
N SER A 93 -1.61 13.39 -16.67
CA SER A 93 -2.93 13.71 -16.11
C SER A 93 -3.03 13.37 -14.63
N SER A 94 -3.96 14.05 -13.96
CA SER A 94 -4.32 13.85 -12.55
C SER A 94 -5.83 13.90 -12.41
N GLU A 95 -6.43 12.79 -12.00
CA GLU A 95 -7.89 12.61 -11.95
C GLU A 95 -8.35 11.99 -10.64
N LEU A 96 -9.50 12.42 -10.10
CA LEU A 96 -10.14 11.76 -8.97
C LEU A 96 -11.01 10.60 -9.47
N GLN A 97 -10.69 9.38 -9.05
CA GLN A 97 -11.48 8.18 -9.38
C GLN A 97 -11.96 7.48 -8.11
N GLU A 98 -13.19 6.99 -8.14
CA GLU A 98 -13.71 6.16 -7.06
C GLU A 98 -13.18 4.74 -7.22
N ILE A 99 -12.28 4.35 -6.32
CA ILE A 99 -11.70 3.01 -6.29
C ILE A 99 -12.06 2.38 -4.95
N LYS A 100 -12.46 1.11 -4.99
CA LYS A 100 -12.66 0.31 -3.79
C LYS A 100 -11.38 -0.47 -3.52
N LEU A 101 -10.54 0.07 -2.65
CA LEU A 101 -9.40 -0.65 -2.08
C LEU A 101 -9.83 -1.32 -0.79
N ASN A 102 -9.41 -2.56 -0.61
CA ASN A 102 -9.73 -3.32 0.59
C ASN A 102 -8.64 -3.12 1.65
N THR A 103 -8.94 -3.47 2.89
CA THR A 103 -7.91 -3.68 3.92
C THR A 103 -7.12 -4.95 3.62
N LEU A 104 -5.92 -5.07 4.20
CA LEU A 104 -5.22 -6.36 4.17
C LEU A 104 -6.06 -7.42 4.89
N PRO A 105 -6.13 -8.67 4.37
CA PRO A 105 -6.82 -9.76 5.03
C PRO A 105 -6.32 -9.99 6.45
N MET A 106 -7.23 -10.02 7.42
CA MET A 106 -6.91 -10.15 8.84
C MET A 106 -6.10 -11.42 9.14
N ASP A 107 -6.42 -12.53 8.47
CA ASP A 107 -5.73 -13.81 8.67
C ASP A 107 -4.26 -13.77 8.25
N TRP A 108 -3.89 -12.90 7.30
CA TRP A 108 -2.50 -12.73 6.91
C TRP A 108 -1.71 -12.05 8.03
N ILE A 109 -2.32 -11.04 8.67
CA ILE A 109 -1.67 -10.24 9.71
C ILE A 109 -1.54 -11.05 11.00
N LYS A 110 -2.56 -11.82 11.39
CA LYS A 110 -2.52 -12.70 12.59
C LYS A 110 -1.39 -13.74 12.55
N LYS A 111 -0.99 -14.20 11.37
CA LYS A 111 0.15 -15.13 11.22
C LYS A 111 1.50 -14.48 11.54
N LEU A 112 1.58 -13.15 11.54
CA LEU A 112 2.79 -12.39 11.86
C LEU A 112 3.04 -12.32 13.37
N GLU A 113 2.00 -12.37 14.21
CA GLU A 113 2.13 -12.36 15.68
C GLU A 113 2.67 -13.68 16.24
N ASN A 114 2.51 -14.77 15.50
CA ASN A 114 2.86 -16.13 15.94
C ASN A 114 4.25 -16.60 15.47
N ASN A 115 5.04 -15.72 14.84
CA ASN A 115 6.41 -15.97 14.34
C ASN A 115 7.43 -15.05 15.01
#